data_AF-W4RU28-F1
#
_entry.id   AF-W4RU28-F1
#
_cell.length_a   1.000
_cell.length_b   1.000
_cell.length_c   1.000
_cell.angle_alpha   90.00
_cell.angle_beta   90.00
_cell.angle_gamma   90.00
#
_symmetry.space_group_name_H-M   'P 1'
#
loop_
_entity.id
_entity.type
_entity.pdbx_description
1 polymer ?
#
loop_
_entity_poly.entity_id
_entity_poly.type
_entity_poly.pdbx_seq_one_letter_code
_entity_poly.pdbx_strand_id
1 'polypeptide(L)'
;MKKLLYPITDWVSTKRGMWITIIAWLVLMVGLSAGPMLSEYKTTNFQSLPDKAQSMIAEKKTEELFPNEQGTPGILVFHNKNGGINLEEVKQILNGIVAEDIEGIETIVDISALPPQALGGFTSDDGSTMIVPMELEKGLGNSQYSEINDKALETGNEIAEDLESTEFYITGPAGIAGDTVKLFEQADFVLLIATVLIILILLIVIYRSPLLAIIPLLATVIVYQVVNQSVALMGAGGLEVSSQTSSIMSILLFAAVIDYSLFVFSRYREELNKYENKYEAMKYAMRATAEPVFFAGGTVLAAMLILFFADFRDYLNFAPVFGIAMFYIMIASVTLLPALFTLFGRKAFWPKVPKYGQETEVKHGIWGPVARFVVNKPGISGGLVAVFLVVTAFNVFNLDFEFDTVKKFPEDLPSRVGYELVEERFDKGELAPTTLLLESEEAFTQEESNAIIEKWQSYEEMHPSGCPHKPRMQKP
;
A
#
# COMPACT_ATOMS: atom_id res chain seq x y z
N MET A 1 26.25 -25.55 9.86
CA MET A 1 25.28 -25.43 8.75
C MET A 1 25.24 -26.64 7.82
N LYS A 2 26.35 -27.12 7.24
CA LYS A 2 26.36 -28.37 6.45
C LYS A 2 25.76 -29.58 7.20
N LYS A 3 26.01 -29.68 8.50
CA LYS A 3 25.41 -30.71 9.39
C LYS A 3 23.91 -30.55 9.66
N LEU A 4 23.31 -29.40 9.33
CA LEU A 4 21.93 -29.04 9.67
C LEU A 4 21.06 -28.94 8.41
N LEU A 5 21.55 -28.27 7.37
CA LEU A 5 20.85 -28.12 6.09
C LEU A 5 20.91 -29.39 5.24
N TYR A 6 22.08 -30.04 5.11
CA TYR A 6 22.21 -31.19 4.21
C TYR A 6 21.34 -32.38 4.60
N PRO A 7 21.17 -32.76 5.89
CA PRO A 7 20.26 -33.85 6.24
C PRO A 7 18.82 -33.57 5.80
N ILE A 8 18.36 -32.33 5.97
CA ILE A 8 17.01 -31.92 5.56
C ILE A 8 16.89 -31.97 4.04
N THR A 9 17.78 -31.30 3.32
CA THR A 9 17.70 -31.24 1.85
C THR A 9 17.92 -32.59 1.18
N ASP A 10 18.83 -33.43 1.72
CA ASP A 10 19.07 -34.78 1.24
C ASP A 10 17.82 -35.66 1.44
N TRP A 11 17.16 -35.53 2.60
CA TRP A 11 15.93 -36.27 2.88
C TRP A 11 14.78 -35.84 1.97
N VAL A 12 14.56 -34.52 1.82
CA VAL A 12 13.55 -33.95 0.91
C VAL A 12 13.77 -34.41 -0.53
N SER A 13 15.03 -34.58 -0.95
CA SER A 13 15.38 -35.05 -2.29
C SER A 13 15.08 -36.52 -2.54
N THR A 14 14.70 -37.32 -1.52
CA THR A 14 14.29 -38.72 -1.70
C THR A 14 12.84 -38.85 -2.16
N LYS A 15 12.46 -39.97 -2.77
CA LYS A 15 11.07 -40.24 -3.19
C LYS A 15 10.07 -40.09 -2.04
N ARG A 16 10.40 -40.61 -0.85
CA ARG A 16 9.52 -40.54 0.33
C ARG A 16 9.52 -39.13 0.92
N GLY A 17 10.69 -38.53 1.13
CA GLY A 17 10.80 -37.19 1.69
C GLY A 17 10.09 -36.15 0.83
N MET A 18 10.24 -36.19 -0.49
CA MET A 18 9.53 -35.32 -1.43
C MET A 18 8.01 -35.32 -1.22
N TRP A 19 7.38 -36.50 -1.19
CA TRP A 19 5.93 -36.61 -0.98
C TRP A 19 5.53 -36.16 0.42
N ILE A 20 6.28 -36.54 1.45
CA ILE A 20 5.99 -36.12 2.83
C ILE A 20 6.09 -34.60 2.96
N THR A 21 7.10 -33.97 2.35
CA THR A 21 7.26 -32.52 2.35
C THR A 21 6.09 -31.81 1.67
N ILE A 22 5.69 -32.25 0.48
CA ILE A 22 4.56 -31.64 -0.25
C ILE A 22 3.28 -31.80 0.57
N ILE A 23 3.02 -33.00 1.10
CA ILE A 23 1.85 -33.26 1.94
C ILE A 23 1.91 -32.43 3.21
N ALA A 24 3.05 -32.31 3.87
CA ALA A 24 3.21 -31.51 5.09
C ALA A 24 2.91 -30.03 4.83
N TRP A 25 3.38 -29.47 3.72
CA TRP A 25 3.05 -28.10 3.33
C TRP A 25 1.57 -27.92 2.98
N LEU A 26 0.94 -28.88 2.30
CA LEU A 26 -0.50 -28.85 2.01
C LEU A 26 -1.34 -29.00 3.29
N VAL A 27 -0.93 -29.87 4.22
CA VAL A 27 -1.58 -30.03 5.52
C VAL A 27 -1.40 -28.77 6.36
N LEU A 28 -0.23 -28.14 6.33
CA LEU A 28 0.00 -26.86 7.01
C LEU A 28 -0.88 -25.76 6.41
N MET A 29 -0.94 -25.67 5.08
CA MET A 29 -1.79 -24.73 4.35
C MET A 29 -3.27 -24.90 4.68
N VAL A 30 -3.79 -26.13 4.62
CA VAL A 30 -5.20 -26.44 4.91
C VAL A 30 -5.48 -26.32 6.41
N GLY A 31 -4.60 -26.81 7.27
CA GLY A 31 -4.75 -26.73 8.72
C GLY A 31 -4.79 -25.29 9.22
N LEU A 32 -3.94 -24.42 8.68
CA LEU A 32 -3.96 -22.99 9.01
C LEU A 32 -5.16 -22.26 8.36
N SER A 33 -5.68 -22.74 7.22
CA SER A 33 -6.85 -22.13 6.57
C SER A 33 -8.15 -22.22 7.37
N ALA A 34 -8.22 -23.13 8.34
CA ALA A 34 -9.33 -23.18 9.31
C ALA A 34 -9.23 -22.09 10.40
N GLY A 35 -8.14 -21.32 10.43
CA GLY A 35 -7.93 -20.20 11.33
C GLY A 35 -8.55 -18.88 10.85
N PRO A 36 -8.26 -17.77 11.54
CA PRO A 36 -8.77 -16.44 11.21
C PRO A 36 -8.38 -15.99 9.79
N MET A 37 -9.22 -15.16 9.18
CA MET A 37 -8.92 -14.54 7.89
C MET A 37 -8.16 -13.24 8.10
N LEU A 38 -7.03 -13.06 7.39
CA LEU A 38 -6.24 -11.84 7.52
C LEU A 38 -7.04 -10.56 7.21
N SER A 39 -8.00 -10.65 6.29
CA SER A 39 -8.89 -9.52 5.94
C SER A 39 -9.66 -8.95 7.13
N GLU A 40 -9.96 -9.75 8.15
CA GLU A 40 -10.67 -9.29 9.36
C GLU A 40 -9.77 -8.44 10.28
N TYR A 41 -8.45 -8.57 10.16
CA TYR A 41 -7.46 -7.87 11.00
C TYR A 41 -6.68 -6.80 10.22
N LYS A 42 -7.06 -6.56 8.97
CA LYS A 42 -6.50 -5.49 8.14
C LYS A 42 -7.13 -4.16 8.53
N THR A 43 -6.28 -3.17 8.74
CA THR A 43 -6.67 -1.79 9.02
C THR A 43 -6.29 -0.92 7.83
N THR A 44 -7.24 -0.12 7.35
CA THR A 44 -7.03 0.86 6.28
C THR A 44 -6.52 2.18 6.85
N ASN A 45 -7.07 2.62 7.98
CA ASN A 45 -6.62 3.80 8.72
C ASN A 45 -5.62 3.40 9.82
N PHE A 46 -4.48 2.85 9.40
CA PHE A 46 -3.44 2.45 10.35
C PHE A 46 -2.73 3.69 10.91
N GLN A 47 -2.68 3.82 12.23
CA GLN A 47 -2.00 4.94 12.89
C GLN A 47 -0.48 4.77 12.78
N SER A 48 0.15 5.57 11.93
CA SER A 48 1.59 5.51 11.69
C SER A 48 2.42 6.18 12.80
N LEU A 49 1.87 7.16 13.50
CA LEU A 49 2.58 7.92 14.53
C LEU A 49 2.59 7.17 15.87
N PRO A 50 3.66 7.30 16.68
CA PRO A 50 3.70 6.73 18.02
C PRO A 50 2.61 7.31 18.92
N ASP A 51 2.04 6.51 19.81
CA ASP A 51 0.99 6.94 20.76
C ASP A 51 1.45 8.04 21.72
N LYS A 52 2.77 8.24 21.85
CA LYS A 52 3.37 9.30 22.68
C LYS A 52 3.48 10.65 21.96
N ALA A 53 3.18 10.70 20.67
CA ALA A 53 3.18 11.95 19.93
C ALA A 53 2.08 12.87 20.47
N GLN A 54 2.39 14.17 20.65
CA GLN A 54 1.45 15.13 21.24
C GLN A 54 0.16 15.25 20.41
N SER A 55 0.25 15.14 19.08
CA SER A 55 -0.91 15.11 18.20
C SER A 55 -1.82 13.92 18.48
N MET A 56 -1.27 12.71 18.67
CA MET A 56 -2.06 11.51 18.98
C MET A 56 -2.72 11.58 20.37
N ILE A 57 -2.00 12.14 21.36
CA ILE A 57 -2.57 12.35 22.71
C ILE A 57 -3.72 13.36 22.64
N ALA A 58 -3.54 14.45 21.90
CA ALA A 58 -4.57 15.48 21.73
C ALA A 58 -5.79 14.94 20.98
N GLU A 59 -5.59 14.18 19.89
CA GLU A 59 -6.65 13.55 19.11
C GLU A 59 -7.49 12.60 19.99
N LYS A 60 -6.84 11.67 20.69
CA LYS A 60 -7.53 10.73 21.58
C LYS A 60 -8.32 11.43 22.70
N LYS A 61 -7.74 12.45 23.34
CA LYS A 61 -8.45 13.22 24.37
C LYS A 61 -9.61 14.03 23.77
N THR A 62 -9.47 14.51 22.54
CA THR A 62 -10.53 15.23 21.84
C THR A 62 -11.70 14.29 21.55
N GLU A 63 -11.45 13.06 21.09
CA GLU A 63 -12.49 12.05 20.90
C GLU A 63 -13.19 11.66 22.22
N GLU A 64 -12.44 11.54 23.31
CA GLU A 64 -12.98 11.19 24.63
C GLU A 64 -13.80 12.33 25.27
N LEU A 65 -13.37 13.59 25.13
CA LEU A 65 -13.99 14.75 25.77
C LEU A 65 -15.04 15.44 24.89
N PHE A 66 -14.89 15.37 23.57
CA PHE A 66 -15.74 16.00 22.56
C PHE A 66 -16.09 14.97 21.48
N PRO A 67 -16.81 13.89 21.82
CA PRO A 67 -17.16 12.86 20.86
C PRO A 67 -17.92 13.48 19.70
N ASN A 68 -17.40 13.31 18.48
CA ASN A 68 -18.08 13.79 17.29
C ASN A 68 -19.27 12.86 17.01
N GLU A 69 -20.48 13.36 17.28
CA GLU A 69 -21.72 12.64 16.97
C GLU A 69 -22.20 12.88 15.53
N GLN A 70 -21.39 13.50 14.66
CA GLN A 70 -21.72 13.64 13.24
C GLN A 70 -21.10 12.47 12.46
N GLY A 71 -21.72 12.05 11.35
CA GLY A 71 -21.08 11.08 10.46
C GLY A 71 -20.00 11.73 9.59
N THR A 72 -19.43 10.97 8.66
CA THR A 72 -18.25 11.41 7.90
C THR A 72 -18.62 12.57 6.98
N PRO A 73 -17.94 13.73 7.06
CA PRO A 73 -18.26 14.86 6.22
C PRO A 73 -17.77 14.65 4.78
N GLY A 74 -18.60 15.06 3.83
CA GLY A 74 -18.21 15.36 2.46
C GLY A 74 -18.28 16.86 2.20
N ILE A 75 -17.57 17.32 1.18
CA ILE A 75 -17.57 18.73 0.79
C ILE A 75 -17.97 18.80 -0.68
N LEU A 76 -19.12 19.40 -0.95
CA LEU A 76 -19.57 19.73 -2.29
C LEU A 76 -18.85 21.00 -2.74
N VAL A 77 -18.18 20.97 -3.88
CA VAL A 77 -17.37 22.07 -4.40
C VAL A 77 -17.94 22.53 -5.71
N PHE A 78 -18.23 23.82 -5.80
CA PHE A 78 -18.73 24.49 -6.98
C PHE A 78 -17.70 25.51 -7.43
N HIS A 79 -17.32 25.51 -8.71
CA HIS A 79 -16.28 26.39 -9.21
C HIS A 79 -16.67 27.04 -10.53
N ASN A 80 -16.50 28.36 -10.64
CA ASN A 80 -16.66 29.08 -11.90
C ASN A 80 -15.30 29.54 -12.45
N LYS A 81 -14.92 28.98 -13.61
CA LYS A 81 -13.66 29.33 -14.30
C LYS A 81 -13.62 30.78 -14.80
N ASN A 82 -14.78 31.40 -15.02
CA ASN A 82 -14.90 32.71 -15.66
C ASN A 82 -15.04 33.87 -14.65
N GLY A 83 -14.97 33.61 -13.34
CA GLY A 83 -15.05 34.65 -12.31
C GLY A 83 -16.00 34.26 -11.18
N GLY A 84 -16.84 35.20 -10.75
CA GLY A 84 -17.72 35.01 -9.59
C GLY A 84 -18.74 33.89 -9.78
N ILE A 85 -19.01 33.14 -8.72
CA ILE A 85 -19.94 32.02 -8.75
C ILE A 85 -21.39 32.50 -8.83
N ASN A 86 -22.20 31.80 -9.63
CA ASN A 86 -23.62 32.10 -9.74
C ASN A 86 -24.40 31.31 -8.69
N LEU A 87 -24.86 32.01 -7.64
CA LEU A 87 -25.63 31.42 -6.54
C LEU A 87 -26.90 30.68 -7.02
N GLU A 88 -27.53 31.09 -8.12
CA GLU A 88 -28.71 30.41 -8.64
C GLU A 88 -28.35 29.10 -9.35
N GLU A 89 -27.18 29.03 -10.01
CA GLU A 89 -26.64 27.80 -10.58
C GLU A 89 -26.30 26.79 -9.47
N VAL A 90 -25.62 27.25 -8.41
CA VAL A 90 -25.30 26.40 -7.25
C VAL A 90 -26.56 25.85 -6.60
N LYS A 91 -27.59 26.68 -6.40
CA LYS A 91 -28.88 26.24 -5.84
C LYS A 91 -29.58 25.21 -6.73
N GLN A 92 -29.51 25.35 -8.05
CA GLN A 92 -30.11 24.37 -8.97
C GLN A 92 -29.46 23.01 -8.82
N ILE A 93 -28.13 22.96 -8.77
CA ILE A 93 -27.38 21.71 -8.57
C ILE A 93 -27.72 21.10 -7.21
N LEU A 94 -27.66 21.88 -6.13
CA LEU A 94 -27.98 21.40 -4.77
C LEU A 94 -29.41 20.87 -4.65
N ASN A 95 -30.39 21.58 -5.22
CA ASN A 95 -31.78 21.15 -5.20
C ASN A 95 -31.97 19.85 -5.99
N GLY A 96 -31.23 19.64 -7.07
CA GLY A 96 -31.24 18.38 -7.81
C GLY A 96 -30.71 17.21 -6.98
N ILE A 97 -29.55 17.40 -6.32
CA ILE A 97 -28.95 16.39 -5.44
C ILE A 97 -29.88 16.06 -4.27
N VAL A 98 -30.49 17.07 -3.64
CA VAL A 98 -31.46 16.88 -2.55
C VAL A 98 -32.74 16.19 -3.02
N ALA A 99 -33.21 16.49 -4.24
CA ALA A 99 -34.41 15.88 -4.81
C ALA A 99 -34.24 14.40 -5.18
N GLU A 100 -33.00 13.96 -5.46
CA GLU A 100 -32.67 12.56 -5.73
C GLU A 100 -32.80 11.67 -4.48
N ASP A 101 -32.83 12.26 -3.27
CA ASP A 101 -33.00 11.55 -1.98
C ASP A 101 -31.98 10.40 -1.82
N ILE A 102 -30.69 10.74 -2.00
CA ILE A 102 -29.59 9.77 -1.99
C ILE A 102 -29.46 9.17 -0.58
N GLU A 103 -29.78 7.89 -0.47
CA GLU A 103 -29.64 7.10 0.75
C GLU A 103 -28.21 7.19 1.33
N GLY A 104 -28.11 7.50 2.62
CA GLY A 104 -26.83 7.67 3.32
C GLY A 104 -26.34 9.12 3.45
N ILE A 105 -27.00 10.09 2.80
CA ILE A 105 -26.81 11.52 3.10
C ILE A 105 -27.76 11.91 4.24
N GLU A 106 -27.21 12.29 5.39
CA GLU A 106 -28.01 12.70 6.56
C GLU A 106 -28.46 14.16 6.43
N THR A 107 -27.57 15.06 6.03
CA THR A 107 -27.88 16.49 5.87
C THR A 107 -26.95 17.15 4.86
N ILE A 108 -27.50 18.01 4.00
CA ILE A 108 -26.74 18.97 3.20
C ILE A 108 -27.05 20.37 3.73
N VAL A 109 -26.03 21.21 3.92
CA VAL A 109 -26.26 22.58 4.39
C VAL A 109 -27.10 23.37 3.38
N ASP A 110 -28.29 23.81 3.80
CA ASP A 110 -29.17 24.62 2.96
C ASP A 110 -28.69 26.08 2.89
N ILE A 111 -27.94 26.39 1.83
CA ILE A 111 -27.44 27.74 1.57
C ILE A 111 -28.57 28.75 1.27
N SER A 112 -29.76 28.31 0.87
CA SER A 112 -30.88 29.21 0.56
C SER A 112 -31.49 29.83 1.82
N ALA A 113 -31.37 29.14 2.95
CA ALA A 113 -31.84 29.62 4.25
C ALA A 113 -30.81 30.50 4.99
N LEU A 114 -29.57 30.57 4.51
CA LEU A 114 -28.49 31.29 5.19
C LEU A 114 -28.56 32.81 4.96
N PRO A 115 -28.27 33.63 5.98
CA PRO A 115 -28.14 35.07 5.80
C PRO A 115 -26.92 35.40 4.91
N PRO A 116 -26.91 36.52 4.18
CA PRO A 116 -25.81 36.89 3.28
C PRO A 116 -24.42 36.94 3.95
N GLN A 117 -24.40 37.23 5.25
CA GLN A 117 -23.17 37.27 6.06
C GLN A 117 -22.58 35.87 6.29
N ALA A 118 -23.43 34.83 6.35
CA ALA A 118 -23.01 33.45 6.52
C ALA A 118 -22.55 32.83 5.19
N LEU A 119 -23.13 33.25 4.06
CA LEU A 119 -22.72 32.80 2.71
C LEU A 119 -21.26 33.16 2.39
N GLY A 120 -20.75 34.26 2.96
CA GLY A 120 -19.35 34.64 2.82
C GLY A 120 -18.37 33.57 3.33
N GLY A 121 -18.72 32.81 4.37
CA GLY A 121 -17.86 31.72 4.88
C GLY A 121 -17.90 30.44 4.05
N PHE A 122 -18.79 30.35 3.06
CA PHE A 122 -18.88 29.24 2.12
C PHE A 122 -18.31 29.59 0.75
N THR A 123 -17.96 30.85 0.51
CA THR A 123 -17.46 31.34 -0.78
C THR A 123 -16.01 31.77 -0.61
N SER A 124 -15.16 31.46 -1.58
CA SER A 124 -13.77 31.92 -1.60
C SER A 124 -13.67 33.44 -1.64
N ASP A 125 -12.52 33.97 -1.21
CA ASP A 125 -12.24 35.41 -1.20
C ASP A 125 -12.35 36.05 -2.59
N ASP A 126 -11.97 35.31 -3.63
CA ASP A 126 -12.08 35.75 -5.03
C ASP A 126 -13.50 35.58 -5.61
N GLY A 127 -14.43 35.00 -4.84
CA GLY A 127 -15.81 34.75 -5.20
C GLY A 127 -16.01 33.63 -6.23
N SER A 128 -14.95 32.95 -6.66
CA SER A 128 -15.00 31.98 -7.77
C SER A 128 -15.44 30.57 -7.38
N THR A 129 -15.30 30.23 -6.10
CA THR A 129 -15.50 28.88 -5.59
C THR A 129 -16.43 28.92 -4.38
N MET A 130 -17.39 27.98 -4.32
CA MET A 130 -18.26 27.80 -3.16
C MET A 130 -18.15 26.37 -2.66
N ILE A 131 -18.08 26.19 -1.35
CA ILE A 131 -18.12 24.90 -0.69
C ILE A 131 -19.42 24.74 0.08
N VAL A 132 -20.01 23.55 0.04
CA VAL A 132 -21.20 23.21 0.81
C VAL A 132 -20.97 21.88 1.52
N PRO A 133 -20.86 21.87 2.86
CA PRO A 133 -20.71 20.64 3.62
C PRO A 133 -21.93 19.73 3.47
N MET A 134 -21.66 18.43 3.32
CA MET A 134 -22.64 17.37 3.47
C MET A 134 -22.22 16.44 4.62
N GLU A 135 -23.17 16.05 5.45
CA GLU A 135 -22.99 15.07 6.51
C GLU A 135 -23.61 13.75 6.05
N LEU A 136 -22.80 12.69 6.07
CA LEU A 136 -23.24 11.34 5.74
C LEU A 136 -23.65 10.58 7.01
N GLU A 137 -24.47 9.56 6.86
CA GLU A 137 -24.89 8.73 7.99
C GLU A 137 -23.71 8.01 8.69
N LYS A 138 -23.90 7.72 9.97
CA LYS A 138 -22.92 6.95 10.77
C LYS A 138 -22.83 5.50 10.31
N GLY A 139 -21.63 4.95 10.40
CA GLY A 139 -21.37 3.52 10.18
C GLY A 139 -21.31 3.11 8.70
N LEU A 140 -21.38 4.06 7.78
CA LEU A 140 -21.14 3.82 6.37
C LEU A 140 -19.66 3.43 6.12
N GLY A 141 -19.45 2.48 5.22
CA GLY A 141 -18.12 2.10 4.74
C GLY A 141 -17.72 2.83 3.46
N ASN A 142 -16.44 2.73 3.09
CA ASN A 142 -15.90 3.42 1.92
C ASN A 142 -16.61 3.08 0.59
N SER A 143 -17.13 1.86 0.44
CA SER A 143 -17.91 1.48 -0.76
C SER A 143 -19.24 2.22 -0.85
N GLN A 144 -19.90 2.44 0.29
CA GLN A 144 -21.12 3.25 0.35
C GLN A 144 -20.82 4.72 0.08
N TYR A 145 -19.68 5.24 0.54
CA TYR A 145 -19.22 6.58 0.16
C TYR A 145 -19.02 6.69 -1.35
N SER A 146 -18.46 5.65 -2.00
CA SER A 146 -18.38 5.63 -3.45
C SER A 146 -19.76 5.74 -4.07
N GLU A 147 -20.70 4.86 -3.75
CA GLU A 147 -22.05 4.88 -4.33
C GLU A 147 -22.78 6.23 -4.14
N ILE A 148 -22.64 6.84 -2.97
CA ILE A 148 -23.21 8.17 -2.67
C ILE A 148 -22.54 9.25 -3.54
N ASN A 149 -21.22 9.25 -3.62
CA ASN A 149 -20.47 10.19 -4.44
C ASN A 149 -20.82 10.04 -5.93
N ASP A 150 -21.05 8.82 -6.43
CA ASP A 150 -21.41 8.55 -7.83
C ASP A 150 -22.72 9.20 -8.17
N LYS A 151 -23.75 8.91 -7.38
CA LYS A 151 -25.09 9.47 -7.59
C LYS A 151 -25.05 10.99 -7.49
N ALA A 152 -24.39 11.53 -6.47
CA ALA A 152 -24.30 12.97 -6.28
C ALA A 152 -23.51 13.65 -7.41
N LEU A 153 -22.38 13.08 -7.85
CA LEU A 153 -21.60 13.58 -8.99
C LEU A 153 -22.34 13.44 -10.31
N GLU A 154 -23.05 12.34 -10.55
CA GLU A 154 -23.85 12.12 -11.75
C GLU A 154 -24.96 13.15 -11.83
N THR A 155 -25.82 13.25 -10.81
CA THR A 155 -26.89 14.25 -10.74
C THR A 155 -26.35 15.67 -10.83
N GLY A 156 -25.27 15.97 -10.10
CA GLY A 156 -24.71 17.31 -10.06
C GLY A 156 -24.07 17.73 -11.38
N ASN A 157 -23.36 16.83 -12.05
CA ASN A 157 -22.75 17.10 -13.35
C ASN A 157 -23.77 17.12 -14.48
N GLU A 158 -24.80 16.26 -14.47
CA GLU A 158 -25.89 16.32 -15.44
C GLU A 158 -26.57 17.69 -15.43
N ILE A 159 -26.83 18.25 -14.24
CA ILE A 159 -27.39 19.60 -14.10
C ILE A 159 -26.37 20.64 -14.53
N ALA A 160 -25.10 20.50 -14.12
CA ALA A 160 -24.04 21.45 -14.45
C ALA A 160 -23.74 21.54 -15.96
N GLU A 161 -23.92 20.45 -16.73
CA GLU A 161 -23.76 20.44 -18.19
C GLU A 161 -24.71 21.40 -18.91
N ASP A 162 -25.91 21.60 -18.35
CA ASP A 162 -26.90 22.56 -18.86
C ASP A 162 -26.63 24.02 -18.42
N LEU A 163 -25.65 24.23 -17.55
CA LEU A 163 -25.27 25.55 -17.02
C LEU A 163 -24.05 26.11 -17.76
N GLU A 164 -23.95 27.43 -17.85
CA GLU A 164 -22.94 28.07 -18.70
C GLU A 164 -21.51 28.00 -18.12
N SER A 165 -21.34 27.90 -16.80
CA SER A 165 -20.02 28.17 -16.19
C SER A 165 -19.66 27.50 -14.87
N THR A 166 -20.59 26.83 -14.18
CA THR A 166 -20.33 26.22 -12.87
C THR A 166 -19.96 24.75 -13.00
N GLU A 167 -18.76 24.39 -12.58
CA GLU A 167 -18.28 23.01 -12.44
C GLU A 167 -18.57 22.47 -11.03
N PHE A 168 -18.79 21.16 -10.93
CA PHE A 168 -19.16 20.50 -9.68
C PHE A 168 -18.22 19.34 -9.35
N TYR A 169 -17.76 19.30 -8.11
CA TYR A 169 -16.88 18.26 -7.57
C TYR A 169 -17.31 17.88 -6.15
N ILE A 170 -16.89 16.69 -5.69
CA ILE A 170 -17.09 16.24 -4.31
C ILE A 170 -15.73 15.90 -3.72
N THR A 171 -15.37 16.52 -2.60
CA THR A 171 -14.13 16.28 -1.88
C THR A 171 -14.39 16.06 -0.38
N GLY A 172 -13.36 16.24 0.45
CA GLY A 172 -13.39 15.95 1.88
C GLY A 172 -13.21 14.46 2.18
N PRO A 173 -13.26 14.08 3.47
CA PRO A 173 -13.02 12.69 3.89
C PRO A 173 -13.88 11.67 3.14
N ALA A 174 -15.19 11.93 2.97
CA ALA A 174 -16.08 11.05 2.22
C ALA A 174 -15.82 11.04 0.71
N GLY A 175 -15.55 12.21 0.11
CA GLY A 175 -15.21 12.35 -1.31
C GLY A 175 -13.99 11.51 -1.69
N ILE A 176 -12.89 11.74 -0.96
CA ILE A 176 -11.61 11.05 -1.17
C ILE A 176 -11.73 9.56 -0.86
N ALA A 177 -12.41 9.16 0.21
CA ALA A 177 -12.57 7.74 0.57
C ALA A 177 -13.40 6.97 -0.47
N GLY A 178 -14.47 7.56 -1.00
CA GLY A 178 -15.28 6.94 -2.05
C GLY A 178 -14.52 6.81 -3.37
N ASP A 179 -13.85 7.87 -3.83
CA ASP A 179 -13.02 7.82 -5.04
C ASP A 179 -11.84 6.85 -4.92
N THR A 180 -11.27 6.72 -3.71
CA THR A 180 -10.24 5.71 -3.44
C THR A 180 -10.78 4.32 -3.75
N VAL A 181 -12.02 3.99 -3.36
CA VAL A 181 -12.61 2.68 -3.63
C VAL A 181 -12.75 2.45 -5.14
N LYS A 182 -13.25 3.42 -5.90
CA LYS A 182 -13.35 3.30 -7.38
C LYS A 182 -12.02 2.99 -8.05
N LEU A 183 -10.96 3.69 -7.63
CA LEU A 183 -9.62 3.52 -8.18
C LEU A 183 -9.13 2.08 -8.03
N PHE A 184 -9.55 1.38 -6.98
CA PHE A 184 -9.15 0.00 -6.70
C PHE A 184 -10.17 -1.06 -7.18
N GLU A 185 -11.48 -0.79 -7.17
CA GLU A 185 -12.52 -1.79 -7.50
C GLU A 185 -12.48 -2.30 -8.94
N GLN A 186 -12.23 -1.43 -9.93
CA GLN A 186 -12.13 -1.86 -11.34
C GLN A 186 -10.72 -2.35 -11.72
N ALA A 187 -9.71 -1.92 -10.98
CA ALA A 187 -8.32 -2.18 -11.30
C ALA A 187 -7.84 -3.54 -10.76
N ASP A 188 -8.32 -3.96 -9.59
CA ASP A 188 -7.70 -5.06 -8.85
C ASP A 188 -7.72 -6.42 -9.57
N PHE A 189 -8.83 -6.82 -10.19
CA PHE A 189 -8.88 -8.13 -10.86
C PHE A 189 -8.06 -8.14 -12.17
N VAL A 190 -8.13 -7.07 -12.96
CA VAL A 190 -7.40 -6.95 -14.23
C VAL A 190 -5.90 -6.83 -13.95
N LEU A 191 -5.49 -6.01 -12.98
CA LEU A 191 -4.10 -5.85 -12.57
C LEU A 191 -3.53 -7.15 -11.98
N LEU A 192 -4.30 -7.88 -11.17
CA LEU A 192 -3.87 -9.17 -10.63
C LEU A 192 -3.60 -10.17 -11.77
N ILE A 193 -4.55 -10.35 -12.69
CA ILE A 193 -4.37 -11.24 -13.83
C ILE A 193 -3.19 -10.78 -14.70
N ALA A 194 -3.10 -9.48 -15.01
CA ALA A 194 -2.02 -8.93 -15.81
C ALA A 194 -0.65 -9.18 -15.15
N THR A 195 -0.53 -8.96 -13.84
CA THR A 195 0.70 -9.18 -13.07
C THR A 195 1.11 -10.64 -13.09
N VAL A 196 0.17 -11.55 -12.81
CA VAL A 196 0.43 -13.00 -12.85
C VAL A 196 0.83 -13.44 -14.26
N LEU A 197 0.19 -12.93 -15.31
CA LEU A 197 0.53 -13.22 -16.69
C LEU A 197 1.92 -12.69 -17.06
N ILE A 198 2.28 -11.46 -16.67
CA ILE A 198 3.60 -10.89 -16.92
C ILE A 198 4.67 -11.73 -16.23
N ILE A 199 4.48 -12.07 -14.95
CA ILE A 199 5.41 -12.93 -14.21
C ILE A 199 5.51 -14.29 -14.91
N LEU A 200 4.39 -14.92 -15.28
CA LEU A 200 4.39 -16.19 -15.99
C LEU A 200 5.17 -16.10 -17.31
N ILE A 201 4.94 -15.06 -18.12
CA ILE A 201 5.66 -14.84 -19.39
C ILE A 201 7.16 -14.68 -19.14
N LEU A 202 7.56 -13.85 -18.17
CA LEU A 202 8.97 -13.67 -17.81
C LEU A 202 9.61 -14.99 -17.36
N LEU A 203 8.92 -15.78 -16.53
CA LEU A 203 9.39 -17.11 -16.12
C LEU A 203 9.49 -18.07 -17.30
N ILE A 204 8.54 -18.05 -18.24
CA ILE A 204 8.61 -18.86 -19.47
C ILE A 204 9.83 -18.48 -20.29
N VAL A 205 10.13 -17.18 -20.43
CA VAL A 205 11.30 -16.67 -21.17
C VAL A 205 12.60 -17.09 -20.49
N ILE A 206 12.69 -16.94 -19.16
CA ILE A 206 13.88 -17.28 -18.36
C ILE A 206 14.12 -18.79 -18.36
N TYR A 207 13.10 -19.58 -18.01
CA TYR A 207 13.21 -21.04 -17.94
C TYR A 207 13.20 -21.73 -19.30
N ARG A 208 12.71 -21.05 -20.34
CA ARG A 208 12.46 -21.59 -21.69
C ARG A 208 11.56 -22.82 -21.66
N SER A 209 10.62 -22.86 -20.71
CA SER A 209 9.72 -23.98 -20.48
C SER A 209 8.44 -23.55 -19.73
N PRO A 210 7.25 -23.76 -20.32
CA PRO A 210 5.97 -23.44 -19.68
C PRO A 210 5.69 -24.20 -18.39
N LEU A 211 5.98 -25.50 -18.37
CA LEU A 211 5.66 -26.34 -17.22
C LEU A 211 6.54 -25.99 -16.00
N LEU A 212 7.78 -25.57 -16.23
CA LEU A 212 8.67 -25.10 -15.17
C LEU A 212 8.26 -23.75 -14.60
N ALA A 213 7.69 -22.86 -15.40
CA ALA A 213 7.24 -21.55 -14.93
C ALA A 213 6.08 -21.64 -13.91
N ILE A 214 5.28 -22.71 -13.99
CA ILE A 214 4.17 -22.96 -13.06
C ILE A 214 4.67 -23.42 -11.69
N ILE A 215 5.83 -24.09 -11.61
CA ILE A 215 6.32 -24.69 -10.35
C ILE A 215 6.59 -23.63 -9.27
N PRO A 216 7.35 -22.55 -9.53
CA PRO A 216 7.53 -21.48 -8.55
C PRO A 216 6.22 -20.80 -8.18
N LEU A 217 5.31 -20.59 -9.13
CA LEU A 217 4.01 -19.99 -8.85
C LEU A 217 3.17 -20.85 -7.89
N LEU A 218 3.14 -22.17 -8.09
CA LEU A 218 2.48 -23.10 -7.16
C LEU A 218 3.11 -23.05 -5.77
N ALA A 219 4.44 -23.01 -5.70
CA ALA A 219 5.14 -22.86 -4.42
C ALA A 219 4.78 -21.54 -3.75
N THR A 220 4.78 -20.44 -4.51
CA THR A 220 4.42 -19.11 -4.02
C THR A 220 3.00 -19.08 -3.47
N VAL A 221 2.01 -19.68 -4.13
CA VAL A 221 0.63 -19.74 -3.62
C VAL A 221 0.56 -20.53 -2.30
N ILE A 222 1.25 -21.66 -2.21
CA ILE A 222 1.30 -22.47 -0.98
C ILE A 222 1.94 -21.68 0.18
N VAL A 223 3.09 -21.06 -0.07
CA VAL A 223 3.82 -20.29 0.93
C VAL A 223 3.04 -19.03 1.32
N TYR A 224 2.45 -18.34 0.34
CA TYR A 224 1.61 -17.17 0.55
C TYR A 224 0.47 -17.48 1.49
N GLN A 225 -0.27 -18.57 1.27
CA GLN A 225 -1.36 -18.97 2.17
C GLN A 225 -0.84 -19.27 3.58
N VAL A 226 0.26 -20.01 3.72
CA VAL A 226 0.81 -20.31 5.05
C VAL A 226 1.23 -19.03 5.79
N VAL A 227 1.86 -18.09 5.08
CA VAL A 227 2.28 -16.80 5.62
C VAL A 227 1.06 -15.94 5.98
N ASN A 228 0.12 -15.77 5.05
CA ASN A 228 -1.09 -14.97 5.21
C ASN A 228 -1.88 -15.41 6.46
N GLN A 229 -2.07 -16.72 6.64
CA GLN A 229 -2.75 -17.27 7.82
C GLN A 229 -1.90 -17.13 9.10
N SER A 230 -0.57 -17.27 9.01
CA SER A 230 0.29 -17.04 10.17
C SER A 230 0.23 -15.59 10.65
N VAL A 231 0.14 -14.64 9.71
CA VAL A 231 -0.08 -13.22 10.01
C VAL A 231 -1.48 -13.00 10.57
N ALA A 232 -2.51 -13.66 10.03
CA ALA A 232 -3.87 -13.60 10.59
C ALA A 232 -3.91 -14.10 12.04
N LEU A 233 -3.16 -15.16 12.36
CA LEU A 233 -3.03 -15.65 13.74
C LEU A 233 -2.32 -14.65 14.66
N MET A 234 -1.30 -13.94 14.16
CA MET A 234 -0.72 -12.82 14.90
C MET A 234 -1.74 -11.69 15.09
N GLY A 235 -2.57 -11.43 14.09
CA GLY A 235 -3.69 -10.49 14.16
C GLY A 235 -4.70 -10.84 15.24
N ALA A 236 -5.13 -12.10 15.29
CA ALA A 236 -5.95 -12.63 16.37
C ALA A 236 -5.27 -12.56 17.75
N GLY A 237 -3.93 -12.53 17.78
CA GLY A 237 -3.13 -12.30 18.97
C GLY A 237 -2.98 -10.82 19.38
N GLY A 238 -3.61 -9.88 18.67
CA GLY A 238 -3.58 -8.45 18.95
C GLY A 238 -2.62 -7.63 18.09
N LEU A 239 -2.01 -8.21 17.04
CA LEU A 239 -1.22 -7.45 16.08
C LEU A 239 -2.14 -6.77 15.05
N GLU A 240 -2.33 -5.46 15.14
CA GLU A 240 -2.94 -4.70 14.04
C GLU A 240 -2.09 -4.86 12.77
N VAL A 241 -2.69 -5.17 11.63
CA VAL A 241 -1.97 -5.31 10.36
C VAL A 241 -2.44 -4.23 9.41
N SER A 242 -1.53 -3.37 8.96
CA SER A 242 -1.86 -2.38 7.93
C SER A 242 -2.13 -3.08 6.60
N SER A 243 -3.17 -2.64 5.88
CA SER A 243 -3.46 -3.10 4.52
C SER A 243 -2.26 -2.91 3.60
N GLN A 244 -1.53 -1.81 3.75
CA GLN A 244 -0.32 -1.53 2.98
C GLN A 244 0.80 -2.55 3.27
N THR A 245 1.03 -2.86 4.55
CA THR A 245 1.99 -3.91 4.96
C THR A 245 1.65 -5.25 4.33
N SER A 246 0.39 -5.67 4.36
CA SER A 246 -0.04 -6.92 3.74
C SER A 246 0.21 -6.93 2.22
N SER A 247 -0.01 -5.81 1.53
CA SER A 247 0.23 -5.68 0.10
C SER A 247 1.73 -5.79 -0.23
N ILE A 248 2.59 -5.07 0.49
CA ILE A 248 4.04 -5.14 0.29
C ILE A 248 4.58 -6.53 0.63
N MET A 249 4.07 -7.17 1.69
CA MET A 249 4.42 -8.55 2.06
C MET A 249 4.19 -9.52 0.90
N SER A 250 3.05 -9.40 0.21
CA SER A 250 2.72 -10.26 -0.93
C SER A 250 3.74 -10.10 -2.06
N ILE A 251 4.10 -8.87 -2.41
CA ILE A 251 5.08 -8.57 -3.46
C ILE A 251 6.45 -9.15 -3.10
N LEU A 252 6.90 -8.91 -1.86
CA LEU A 252 8.16 -9.44 -1.32
C LEU A 252 8.20 -10.97 -1.39
N LEU A 253 7.10 -11.62 -1.02
CA LEU A 253 7.00 -13.08 -1.01
C LEU A 253 7.08 -13.65 -2.42
N PHE A 254 6.31 -13.09 -3.36
CA PHE A 254 6.37 -13.50 -4.77
C PHE A 254 7.78 -13.35 -5.33
N ALA A 255 8.41 -12.19 -5.12
CA ALA A 255 9.76 -11.92 -5.61
C ALA A 255 10.79 -12.91 -5.04
N ALA A 256 10.84 -13.07 -3.72
CA ALA A 256 11.86 -13.90 -3.07
C ALA A 256 11.69 -15.40 -3.37
N VAL A 257 10.45 -15.92 -3.39
CA VAL A 257 10.22 -17.34 -3.74
C VAL A 257 10.64 -17.61 -5.18
N ILE A 258 10.32 -16.71 -6.10
CA ILE A 258 10.70 -16.83 -7.51
C ILE A 258 12.22 -16.77 -7.66
N ASP A 259 12.90 -15.82 -7.03
CA ASP A 259 14.36 -15.68 -7.12
C ASP A 259 15.08 -16.92 -6.57
N TYR A 260 14.67 -17.43 -5.40
CA TYR A 260 15.27 -18.64 -4.84
C TYR A 260 14.96 -19.89 -5.66
N SER A 261 13.79 -19.94 -6.31
CA SER A 261 13.45 -21.01 -7.24
C SER A 261 14.40 -21.05 -8.44
N LEU A 262 14.85 -19.90 -8.94
CA LEU A 262 15.76 -19.81 -10.08
C LEU A 262 17.13 -20.41 -9.74
N PHE A 263 17.64 -20.16 -8.52
CA PHE A 263 18.90 -20.77 -8.05
C PHE A 263 18.80 -22.29 -7.97
N VAL A 264 17.75 -22.82 -7.33
CA VAL A 264 17.51 -24.26 -7.20
C VAL A 264 17.32 -24.89 -8.58
N PHE A 265 16.51 -24.26 -9.43
CA PHE A 265 16.27 -24.68 -10.81
C PHE A 265 17.57 -24.77 -11.61
N SER A 266 18.35 -23.69 -11.64
CA SER A 266 19.53 -23.57 -12.49
C SER A 266 20.53 -24.67 -12.17
N ARG A 267 20.73 -24.91 -10.87
CA ARG A 267 21.62 -25.98 -10.43
C ARG A 267 21.04 -27.37 -10.66
N TYR A 268 19.75 -27.57 -10.39
CA TYR A 268 19.11 -28.86 -10.63
C TYR A 268 19.16 -29.25 -12.11
N ARG A 269 18.98 -28.29 -13.02
CA ARG A 269 19.17 -28.49 -14.47
C ARG A 269 20.57 -28.99 -14.81
N GLU A 270 21.59 -28.38 -14.22
CA GLU A 270 22.99 -28.77 -14.42
C GLU A 270 23.26 -30.19 -13.91
N GLU A 271 22.77 -30.52 -12.71
CA GLU A 271 22.96 -31.84 -12.11
C GLU A 271 22.17 -32.94 -12.84
N LEU A 272 21.04 -32.62 -13.48
CA LEU A 272 20.29 -33.59 -14.32
C LEU A 272 21.06 -34.04 -15.57
N ASN A 273 22.03 -33.24 -16.05
CA ASN A 273 22.95 -33.68 -17.11
C ASN A 273 24.02 -34.66 -16.58
N LYS A 274 24.35 -34.57 -15.28
CA LYS A 274 25.40 -35.36 -14.62
C LYS A 274 24.89 -36.64 -13.96
N TYR A 275 23.62 -36.67 -13.56
CA TYR A 275 23.02 -37.82 -12.85
C TYR A 275 21.75 -38.27 -13.55
N GLU A 276 21.63 -39.59 -13.77
CA GLU A 276 20.43 -40.19 -14.37
C GLU A 276 19.21 -40.10 -13.45
N ASN A 277 19.41 -40.36 -12.16
CA ASN A 277 18.37 -40.33 -11.16
C ASN A 277 18.04 -38.90 -10.72
N LYS A 278 16.78 -38.48 -10.91
CA LYS A 278 16.30 -37.15 -10.53
C LYS A 278 16.45 -36.83 -9.03
N TYR A 279 16.35 -37.85 -8.18
CA TYR A 279 16.49 -37.70 -6.72
C TYR A 279 17.95 -37.43 -6.34
N GLU A 280 18.90 -38.08 -7.01
CA GLU A 280 20.33 -37.83 -6.80
C GLU A 280 20.75 -36.47 -7.36
N ALA A 281 20.26 -36.11 -8.55
CA ALA A 281 20.47 -34.79 -9.13
C ALA A 281 20.01 -33.67 -8.19
N MET A 282 18.81 -33.79 -7.60
CA MET A 282 18.31 -32.78 -6.65
C MET A 282 19.14 -32.73 -5.37
N LYS A 283 19.56 -33.89 -4.84
CA LYS A 283 20.42 -33.96 -3.66
C LYS A 283 21.71 -33.17 -3.87
N TYR A 284 22.40 -33.38 -4.98
CA TYR A 284 23.63 -32.64 -5.29
C TYR A 284 23.37 -31.17 -5.61
N ALA A 285 22.25 -30.86 -6.25
CA ALA A 285 21.86 -29.47 -6.50
C ALA A 285 21.68 -28.69 -5.20
N MET A 286 20.91 -29.24 -4.25
CA MET A 286 20.66 -28.60 -2.96
C MET A 286 21.91 -28.50 -2.10
N ARG A 287 22.84 -29.44 -2.16
CA ARG A 287 24.12 -29.33 -1.45
C ARG A 287 24.95 -28.12 -1.92
N ALA A 288 24.77 -27.68 -3.16
CA ALA A 288 25.42 -26.50 -3.72
C ALA A 288 24.61 -25.20 -3.51
N THR A 289 23.28 -25.26 -3.52
CA THR A 289 22.43 -24.05 -3.49
C THR A 289 21.83 -23.72 -2.13
N ALA A 290 21.64 -24.70 -1.24
CA ALA A 290 20.97 -24.47 0.05
C ALA A 290 21.70 -23.46 0.93
N GLU A 291 23.03 -23.49 0.96
CA GLU A 291 23.84 -22.58 1.76
C GLU A 291 23.78 -21.14 1.23
N PRO A 292 24.04 -20.86 -0.06
CA PRO A 292 23.83 -19.52 -0.63
C PRO A 292 22.43 -18.97 -0.43
N VAL A 293 21.38 -19.77 -0.67
CA VAL A 293 19.98 -19.34 -0.50
C VAL A 293 19.67 -19.01 0.96
N PHE A 294 20.13 -19.85 1.90
CA PHE A 294 19.91 -19.62 3.32
C PHE A 294 20.62 -18.35 3.82
N PHE A 295 21.84 -18.07 3.36
CA PHE A 295 22.54 -16.83 3.73
C PHE A 295 21.90 -15.60 3.11
N ALA A 296 21.53 -15.65 1.82
CA ALA A 296 20.82 -14.56 1.17
C ALA A 296 19.50 -14.24 1.89
N GLY A 297 18.68 -15.28 2.13
CA GLY A 297 17.43 -15.12 2.89
C GLY A 297 17.67 -14.65 4.33
N GLY A 298 18.71 -15.15 4.99
CA GLY A 298 19.08 -14.75 6.35
C GLY A 298 19.47 -13.28 6.46
N THR A 299 20.17 -12.73 5.45
CA THR A 299 20.48 -11.29 5.42
C THR A 299 19.23 -10.42 5.25
N VAL A 300 18.28 -10.85 4.42
CA VAL A 300 17.00 -10.14 4.25
C VAL A 300 16.16 -10.25 5.52
N LEU A 301 16.07 -11.44 6.12
CA LEU A 301 15.38 -11.64 7.40
C LEU A 301 15.98 -10.75 8.50
N ALA A 302 17.31 -10.69 8.62
CA ALA A 302 17.96 -9.80 9.57
C ALA A 302 17.63 -8.32 9.31
N ALA A 303 17.61 -7.89 8.05
CA ALA A 303 17.21 -6.54 7.68
C ALA A 303 15.75 -6.22 8.08
N MET A 304 14.82 -7.17 7.87
CA MET A 304 13.42 -7.00 8.29
C MET A 304 13.29 -6.91 9.82
N LEU A 305 14.06 -7.71 10.57
CA LEU A 305 14.06 -7.68 12.03
C LEU A 305 14.63 -6.38 12.62
N ILE A 306 15.51 -5.68 11.91
CA ILE A 306 16.00 -4.36 12.34
C ILE A 306 14.86 -3.33 12.42
N LEU A 307 13.78 -3.51 11.63
CA LEU A 307 12.64 -2.60 11.65
C LEU A 307 11.88 -2.61 12.99
N PHE A 308 12.10 -3.60 13.87
CA PHE A 308 11.58 -3.57 15.26
C PHE A 308 12.13 -2.41 16.09
N PHE A 309 13.22 -1.77 15.66
CA PHE A 309 13.80 -0.61 16.32
C PHE A 309 13.32 0.73 15.73
N ALA A 310 12.41 0.71 14.76
CA ALA A 310 11.85 1.93 14.21
C ALA A 310 10.86 2.57 15.18
N ASP A 311 10.84 3.91 15.27
CA ASP A 311 9.81 4.62 16.04
C ASP A 311 8.50 4.73 15.26
N PHE A 312 8.58 4.73 13.94
CA PHE A 312 7.41 4.85 13.06
C PHE A 312 6.64 3.52 13.00
N ARG A 313 5.33 3.55 13.33
CA ARG A 313 4.53 2.33 13.51
C ARG A 313 4.40 1.51 12.22
N ASP A 314 4.43 2.14 11.04
CA ASP A 314 4.41 1.41 9.76
C ASP A 314 5.62 0.48 9.62
N TYR A 315 6.82 0.98 9.97
CA TYR A 315 8.03 0.18 9.93
C TYR A 315 8.05 -0.90 11.02
N LEU A 316 7.53 -0.58 12.21
CA LEU A 316 7.29 -1.59 13.24
C LEU A 316 6.31 -2.66 12.78
N ASN A 317 5.32 -2.32 11.97
CA ASN A 317 4.35 -3.26 11.39
C ASN A 317 5.00 -4.16 10.34
N PHE A 318 5.93 -3.63 9.54
CA PHE A 318 6.70 -4.39 8.56
C PHE A 318 7.56 -5.49 9.21
N ALA A 319 8.16 -5.22 10.36
CA ALA A 319 9.07 -6.15 11.04
C ALA A 319 8.48 -7.57 11.28
N PRO A 320 7.37 -7.75 12.03
CA PRO A 320 6.80 -9.06 12.28
C PRO A 320 6.22 -9.69 11.00
N VAL A 321 5.58 -8.90 10.14
CA VAL A 321 4.92 -9.40 8.93
C VAL A 321 5.93 -9.85 7.88
N PHE A 322 6.93 -9.05 7.56
CA PHE A 322 7.98 -9.43 6.61
C PHE A 322 8.94 -10.45 7.23
N GLY A 323 9.17 -10.39 8.54
CA GLY A 323 9.96 -11.38 9.27
C GLY A 323 9.37 -12.79 9.17
N ILE A 324 8.07 -12.96 9.44
CA ILE A 324 7.42 -14.27 9.31
C ILE A 324 7.35 -14.73 7.85
N ALA A 325 7.12 -13.80 6.91
CA ALA A 325 7.15 -14.10 5.48
C ALA A 325 8.52 -14.67 5.07
N MET A 326 9.60 -13.95 5.37
CA MET A 326 10.96 -14.38 5.07
C MET A 326 11.33 -15.70 5.75
N PHE A 327 10.88 -15.92 6.99
CA PHE A 327 11.07 -17.18 7.68
C PHE A 327 10.49 -18.38 6.90
N TYR A 328 9.22 -18.28 6.47
CA TYR A 328 8.59 -19.34 5.68
C TYR A 328 9.19 -19.47 4.28
N ILE A 329 9.55 -18.37 3.62
CA ILE A 329 10.21 -18.37 2.32
C ILE A 329 11.54 -19.12 2.40
N MET A 330 12.34 -18.87 3.44
CA MET A 330 13.61 -19.56 3.66
C MET A 330 13.40 -21.08 3.83
N ILE A 331 12.44 -21.49 4.66
CA ILE A 331 12.13 -22.93 4.84
C ILE A 331 11.64 -23.52 3.52
N ALA A 332 10.69 -22.88 2.85
CA ALA A 332 10.13 -23.34 1.58
C ALA A 332 11.19 -23.47 0.49
N SER A 333 12.18 -22.58 0.47
CA SER A 333 13.25 -22.62 -0.53
C SER A 333 14.13 -23.87 -0.42
N VAL A 334 14.34 -24.38 0.79
CA VAL A 334 15.14 -25.59 1.04
C VAL A 334 14.30 -26.87 1.15
N THR A 335 12.97 -26.75 1.26
CA THR A 335 12.06 -27.91 1.36
C THR A 335 11.07 -28.01 0.20
N LEU A 336 10.18 -27.04 0.04
CA LEU A 336 9.03 -27.14 -0.86
C LEU A 336 9.47 -27.04 -2.33
N LEU A 337 10.30 -26.06 -2.65
CA LEU A 337 10.82 -25.86 -4.02
C LEU A 337 11.55 -27.10 -4.55
N PRO A 338 12.57 -27.66 -3.86
CA PRO A 338 13.23 -28.87 -4.35
C PRO A 338 12.28 -30.06 -4.44
N ALA A 339 11.31 -30.20 -3.53
CA ALA A 339 10.31 -31.27 -3.63
C ALA A 339 9.43 -31.12 -4.89
N LEU A 340 8.94 -29.92 -5.19
CA LEU A 340 8.13 -29.65 -6.37
C LEU A 340 8.91 -29.86 -7.67
N PHE A 341 10.14 -29.32 -7.78
CA PHE A 341 10.98 -29.58 -8.97
C PHE A 341 11.30 -31.07 -9.15
N THR A 342 11.50 -31.79 -8.06
CA THR A 342 11.73 -33.25 -8.10
C THR A 342 10.47 -34.02 -8.49
N LEU A 343 9.28 -33.58 -8.06
CA LEU A 343 8.00 -34.19 -8.41
C LEU A 343 7.82 -34.25 -9.92
N PHE A 344 7.90 -33.09 -10.59
CA PHE A 344 7.74 -32.99 -12.04
C PHE A 344 8.95 -33.54 -12.82
N GLY A 345 10.16 -33.48 -12.22
CA GLY A 345 11.36 -34.14 -12.74
C GLY A 345 11.78 -33.66 -14.14
N ARG A 346 12.44 -34.53 -14.90
CA ARG A 346 13.00 -34.20 -16.24
C ARG A 346 11.96 -33.72 -17.25
N LYS A 347 10.72 -34.22 -17.17
CA LYS A 347 9.64 -33.86 -18.10
C LYS A 347 9.23 -32.39 -17.96
N ALA A 348 9.43 -31.81 -16.78
CA ALA A 348 9.20 -30.38 -16.56
C ALA A 348 9.95 -29.51 -17.56
N PHE A 349 11.16 -29.92 -17.96
CA PHE A 349 12.05 -29.17 -18.83
C PHE A 349 11.67 -29.18 -20.32
N TRP A 350 10.52 -29.74 -20.69
CA TRP A 350 10.05 -29.65 -22.07
C TRP A 350 9.88 -28.17 -22.46
N PRO A 351 10.36 -27.73 -23.65
CA PRO A 351 10.86 -28.53 -24.77
C PRO A 351 12.35 -28.95 -24.71
N LYS A 352 13.19 -28.30 -23.90
CA LYS A 352 14.64 -28.54 -23.82
C LYS A 352 15.02 -29.43 -22.64
N VAL A 353 14.63 -30.70 -22.72
CA VAL A 353 14.86 -31.69 -21.65
C VAL A 353 16.35 -32.02 -21.49
N PRO A 354 16.94 -31.83 -20.28
CA PRO A 354 18.30 -32.27 -19.94
C PRO A 354 18.47 -33.78 -20.17
N LYS A 355 19.54 -34.17 -20.87
CA LYS A 355 19.89 -35.58 -21.09
C LYS A 355 21.16 -35.91 -20.33
N TYR A 356 21.16 -37.06 -19.67
CA TYR A 356 22.34 -37.59 -19.00
C TYR A 356 23.51 -37.74 -20.00
N GLY A 357 24.70 -37.32 -19.59
CA GLY A 357 25.92 -37.40 -20.40
C GLY A 357 26.06 -36.31 -21.47
N GLN A 358 25.16 -35.33 -21.52
CA GLN A 358 25.37 -34.14 -22.36
C GLN A 358 26.25 -33.13 -21.62
N GLU A 359 27.51 -33.04 -22.02
CA GLU A 359 28.33 -31.88 -21.71
C GLU A 359 27.75 -30.67 -22.44
N THR A 360 27.22 -29.72 -21.67
CA THR A 360 26.70 -28.47 -22.21
C THR A 360 27.86 -27.49 -22.28
N GLU A 361 28.35 -27.21 -23.50
CA GLU A 361 29.29 -26.10 -23.71
C GLU A 361 28.62 -24.81 -23.21
N VAL A 362 29.23 -24.19 -22.19
CA VAL A 362 28.79 -22.89 -21.68
C VAL A 362 29.17 -21.85 -22.72
N LYS A 363 28.22 -21.53 -23.62
CA LYS A 363 28.40 -20.43 -24.56
C LYS A 363 28.39 -19.12 -23.78
N HIS A 364 29.58 -18.56 -23.56
CA HIS A 364 29.74 -17.20 -23.07
C HIS A 364 29.27 -16.25 -24.16
N GLY A 365 27.98 -15.93 -24.19
CA GLY A 365 27.40 -14.95 -25.11
C GLY A 365 27.93 -13.54 -24.84
N ILE A 366 27.05 -12.57 -24.79
CA ILE A 366 27.44 -11.17 -24.51
C ILE A 366 28.16 -10.96 -23.17
N TRP A 367 27.94 -11.85 -22.19
CA TRP A 367 28.54 -11.74 -20.85
C TRP A 367 30.04 -12.09 -20.79
N GLY A 368 30.55 -12.88 -21.74
CA GLY A 368 31.97 -13.29 -21.75
C GLY A 368 32.95 -12.13 -21.95
N PRO A 369 32.75 -11.28 -22.97
CA PRO A 369 33.53 -10.06 -23.15
C PRO A 369 33.38 -9.07 -22.00
N VAL A 370 32.17 -8.89 -21.46
CA VAL A 370 31.91 -7.99 -20.32
C VAL A 370 32.67 -8.44 -19.07
N ALA A 371 32.57 -9.72 -18.71
CA ALA A 371 33.32 -10.28 -17.58
C ALA A 371 34.83 -10.11 -17.76
N ARG A 372 35.37 -10.38 -18.96
CA ARG A 372 36.78 -10.15 -19.27
C ARG A 372 37.18 -8.69 -19.11
N PHE A 373 36.34 -7.74 -19.53
CA PHE A 373 36.62 -6.31 -19.34
C PHE A 373 36.69 -5.94 -17.86
N VAL A 374 35.71 -6.37 -17.06
CA VAL A 374 35.64 -6.08 -15.62
C VAL A 374 36.85 -6.68 -14.89
N VAL A 375 37.23 -7.92 -15.21
CA VAL A 375 38.37 -8.61 -14.57
C VAL A 375 39.72 -8.02 -15.00
N ASN A 376 39.89 -7.69 -16.29
CA ASN A 376 41.17 -7.19 -16.81
C ASN A 376 41.41 -5.71 -16.49
N LYS A 377 40.35 -4.92 -16.23
CA LYS A 377 40.43 -3.48 -15.96
C LYS A 377 39.58 -3.05 -14.75
N PRO A 378 39.84 -3.61 -13.54
CA PRO A 378 38.98 -3.38 -12.37
C PRO A 378 38.94 -1.92 -11.90
N GLY A 379 40.05 -1.18 -12.05
CA GLY A 379 40.09 0.24 -11.68
C GLY A 379 39.22 1.12 -12.59
N ILE A 380 39.13 0.78 -13.88
CA ILE A 380 38.28 1.52 -14.83
C ILE A 380 36.82 1.16 -14.61
N SER A 381 36.49 -0.14 -14.52
CA SER A 381 35.10 -0.56 -14.30
C SER A 381 34.56 -0.07 -12.95
N GLY A 382 35.34 -0.23 -11.87
CA GLY A 382 35.00 0.28 -10.55
C GLY A 382 34.89 1.80 -10.53
N GLY A 383 35.83 2.51 -11.17
CA GLY A 383 35.79 3.97 -11.30
C GLY A 383 34.56 4.47 -12.04
N LEU A 384 34.20 3.83 -13.17
CA LEU A 384 33.00 4.17 -13.93
C LEU A 384 31.71 3.97 -13.12
N VAL A 385 31.58 2.83 -12.43
CA VAL A 385 30.43 2.56 -11.56
C VAL A 385 30.39 3.55 -10.39
N ALA A 386 31.52 3.84 -9.75
CA ALA A 386 31.59 4.78 -8.64
C ALA A 386 31.21 6.20 -9.08
N VAL A 387 31.74 6.68 -10.21
CA VAL A 387 31.37 7.99 -10.77
C VAL A 387 29.89 8.04 -11.09
N PHE A 388 29.35 6.99 -11.73
CA PHE A 388 27.92 6.91 -12.01
C PHE A 388 27.08 6.98 -10.72
N LEU A 389 27.43 6.21 -9.69
CA LEU A 389 26.74 6.22 -8.39
C LEU A 389 26.83 7.59 -7.69
N VAL A 390 27.99 8.26 -7.75
CA VAL A 390 28.15 9.60 -7.16
C VAL A 390 27.32 10.64 -7.91
N VAL A 391 27.29 10.58 -9.24
CA VAL A 391 26.49 11.49 -10.06
C VAL A 391 24.99 11.29 -9.81
N THR A 392 24.51 10.05 -9.73
CA THR A 392 23.09 9.79 -9.42
C THR A 392 22.75 10.14 -7.97
N ALA A 393 23.65 9.87 -7.02
CA ALA A 393 23.47 10.26 -5.62
C ALA A 393 23.44 11.79 -5.44
N PHE A 394 24.08 12.57 -6.32
CA PHE A 394 24.05 14.04 -6.25
C PHE A 394 22.63 14.62 -6.37
N ASN A 395 21.67 13.88 -6.92
CA ASN A 395 20.27 14.31 -6.99
C ASN A 395 19.58 14.38 -5.61
N VAL A 396 20.20 13.85 -4.55
CA VAL A 396 19.68 13.96 -3.17
C VAL A 396 19.45 15.41 -2.72
N PHE A 397 20.17 16.37 -3.31
CA PHE A 397 20.02 17.80 -3.00
C PHE A 397 18.76 18.43 -3.61
N ASN A 398 18.05 17.72 -4.50
CA ASN A 398 16.79 18.16 -5.12
C ASN A 398 15.57 17.43 -4.53
N LEU A 399 15.69 16.90 -3.30
CA LEU A 399 14.57 16.23 -2.63
C LEU A 399 13.67 17.27 -1.96
N ASP A 400 12.44 17.36 -2.46
CA ASP A 400 11.35 18.08 -1.80
C ASP A 400 10.48 17.09 -1.02
N PHE A 401 10.24 17.37 0.26
CA PHE A 401 9.39 16.55 1.10
C PHE A 401 7.92 16.98 0.94
N GLU A 402 7.09 16.07 0.44
CA GLU A 402 5.64 16.26 0.34
C GLU A 402 4.93 15.40 1.40
N PHE A 403 4.12 16.05 2.22
CA PHE A 403 3.37 15.42 3.30
C PHE A 403 1.86 15.41 3.03
N ASP A 404 1.41 16.12 1.99
CA ASP A 404 0.04 16.04 1.53
C ASP A 404 -0.24 14.69 0.87
N THR A 405 -1.09 13.89 1.51
CA THR A 405 -1.48 12.58 1.01
C THR A 405 -2.42 12.66 -0.18
N VAL A 406 -3.17 13.75 -0.36
CA VAL A 406 -4.13 13.91 -1.46
C VAL A 406 -3.40 14.05 -2.80
N LYS A 407 -2.21 14.66 -2.81
CA LYS A 407 -1.36 14.76 -4.01
C LYS A 407 -0.79 13.43 -4.52
N LYS A 408 -0.98 12.33 -3.78
CA LYS A 408 -0.60 10.97 -4.23
C LYS A 408 -1.59 10.37 -5.23
N PHE A 409 -2.82 10.90 -5.30
CA PHE A 409 -3.85 10.44 -6.23
C PHE A 409 -3.60 10.99 -7.65
N PRO A 410 -4.18 10.42 -8.72
CA PRO A 410 -4.10 10.99 -10.07
C PRO A 410 -4.62 12.44 -10.12
N GLU A 411 -3.95 13.31 -10.88
CA GLU A 411 -4.30 14.75 -11.01
C GLU A 411 -5.70 14.99 -11.57
N ASP A 412 -6.26 14.03 -12.30
CA ASP A 412 -7.58 14.07 -12.92
C ASP A 412 -8.70 13.48 -12.05
N LEU A 413 -8.37 13.01 -10.83
CA LEU A 413 -9.37 12.46 -9.92
C LEU A 413 -10.31 13.57 -9.42
N PRO A 414 -11.64 13.49 -9.59
CA PRO A 414 -12.57 14.56 -9.24
C PRO A 414 -12.46 15.05 -7.79
N SER A 415 -12.31 14.14 -6.82
CA SER A 415 -12.14 14.51 -5.42
C SER A 415 -10.81 15.19 -5.10
N ARG A 416 -9.73 14.88 -5.85
CA ARG A 416 -8.44 15.60 -5.77
C ARG A 416 -8.58 17.00 -6.38
N VAL A 417 -9.19 17.13 -7.55
CA VAL A 417 -9.42 18.43 -8.20
C VAL A 417 -10.25 19.33 -7.29
N GLY A 418 -11.33 18.80 -6.70
CA GLY A 418 -12.12 19.52 -5.71
C GLY A 418 -11.30 19.93 -4.49
N TYR A 419 -10.42 19.06 -3.98
CA TYR A 419 -9.55 19.39 -2.84
C TYR A 419 -8.58 20.53 -3.18
N GLU A 420 -7.89 20.44 -4.33
CA GLU A 420 -6.91 21.44 -4.77
C GLU A 420 -7.56 22.81 -5.04
N LEU A 421 -8.77 22.82 -5.60
CA LEU A 421 -9.55 24.06 -5.79
C LEU A 421 -9.84 24.74 -4.46
N VAL A 422 -10.24 23.96 -3.44
CA VAL A 422 -10.53 24.55 -2.14
C VAL A 422 -9.22 24.94 -1.43
N GLU A 423 -8.14 24.15 -1.54
CA GLU A 423 -6.82 24.47 -0.97
C GLU A 423 -6.21 25.75 -1.59
N GLU A 424 -6.39 25.99 -2.89
CA GLU A 424 -5.87 27.16 -3.58
C GLU A 424 -6.66 28.44 -3.26
N ARG A 425 -7.99 28.33 -3.06
CA ARG A 425 -8.91 29.48 -3.02
C ARG A 425 -9.45 29.84 -1.64
N PHE A 426 -9.35 28.96 -0.66
CA PHE A 426 -9.74 29.22 0.72
C PHE A 426 -8.50 29.40 1.59
N ASP A 427 -8.66 30.05 2.74
CA ASP A 427 -7.56 30.29 3.65
C ASP A 427 -7.01 28.97 4.22
N LYS A 428 -5.68 28.93 4.39
CA LYS A 428 -5.01 27.76 4.98
C LYS A 428 -5.56 27.50 6.37
N GLY A 429 -6.17 26.33 6.55
CA GLY A 429 -6.77 25.91 7.82
C GLY A 429 -8.30 25.89 7.86
N GLU A 430 -8.99 26.41 6.84
CA GLU A 430 -10.46 26.30 6.76
C GLU A 430 -10.93 24.89 6.41
N LEU A 431 -10.21 24.21 5.51
CA LEU A 431 -10.45 22.80 5.17
C LEU A 431 -9.97 21.81 6.23
N ALA A 432 -8.81 22.10 6.83
CA ALA A 432 -8.09 21.21 7.72
C ALA A 432 -7.59 22.01 8.93
N PRO A 433 -8.49 22.38 9.86
CA PRO A 433 -8.11 23.19 11.00
C PRO A 433 -7.16 22.43 11.93
N THR A 434 -6.13 23.12 12.39
CA THR A 434 -5.28 22.59 13.47
C THR A 434 -6.01 22.77 14.80
N THR A 435 -6.28 21.66 15.48
CA THR A 435 -6.95 21.69 16.79
C THR A 435 -5.94 21.85 17.90
N LEU A 436 -6.10 22.90 18.71
CA LEU A 436 -5.32 23.11 19.94
C LEU A 436 -6.16 22.66 21.14
N LEU A 437 -5.78 21.53 21.74
CA LEU A 437 -6.39 21.08 22.99
C LEU A 437 -5.68 21.71 24.18
N LEU A 438 -6.43 22.44 25.00
CA LEU A 438 -5.94 23.05 26.24
C LEU A 438 -6.45 22.26 27.44
N GLU A 439 -5.52 21.81 28.28
CA GLU A 439 -5.81 21.06 29.49
C GLU A 439 -5.26 21.81 30.70
N SER A 440 -6.06 21.91 31.76
CA SER A 440 -5.71 22.55 33.03
C SER A 440 -6.34 21.77 34.17
N GLU A 441 -5.65 21.67 35.31
CA GLU A 441 -6.19 21.06 36.54
C GLU A 441 -7.27 21.94 37.17
N GLU A 442 -7.21 23.25 36.96
CA GLU A 442 -8.22 24.22 37.39
C GLU A 442 -9.08 24.68 36.21
N ALA A 443 -10.35 24.97 36.47
CA ALA A 443 -11.26 25.47 35.45
C ALA A 443 -10.77 26.82 34.93
N PHE A 444 -10.58 26.93 33.61
CA PHE A 444 -10.20 28.19 32.98
C PHE A 444 -11.23 29.27 33.30
N THR A 445 -10.76 30.40 33.81
CA THR A 445 -11.58 31.62 33.82
C THR A 445 -11.75 32.13 32.39
N GLN A 446 -12.85 32.85 32.14
CA GLN A 446 -13.14 33.38 30.81
C GLN A 446 -12.08 34.41 30.34
N GLU A 447 -11.44 35.10 31.29
CA GLU A 447 -10.30 35.98 31.02
C GLU A 447 -9.04 35.20 30.58
N GLU A 448 -8.72 34.09 31.25
CA GLU A 448 -7.58 33.24 30.88
C GLU A 448 -7.77 32.60 29.51
N SER A 449 -8.96 32.07 29.21
CA SER A 449 -9.26 31.52 27.88
C SER A 449 -9.08 32.58 26.79
N ASN A 450 -9.60 33.79 27.01
CA ASN A 450 -9.48 34.88 26.04
C ASN A 450 -8.03 35.36 25.88
N ALA A 451 -7.27 35.45 26.97
CA ALA A 451 -5.85 35.84 26.92
C ALA A 451 -5.00 34.80 26.17
N ILE A 452 -5.31 33.51 26.33
CA ILE A 452 -4.65 32.45 25.56
C ILE A 452 -5.00 32.59 24.07
N ILE A 453 -6.29 32.74 23.74
CA ILE A 453 -6.73 32.94 22.34
C ILE A 453 -6.04 34.14 21.72
N GLU A 454 -6.04 35.29 22.39
CA GLU A 454 -5.46 36.54 21.88
C GLU A 454 -3.95 36.41 21.67
N LYS A 455 -3.26 35.69 22.56
CA LYS A 455 -1.84 35.36 22.39
C LYS A 455 -1.61 34.47 21.17
N TRP A 456 -2.46 33.47 20.93
CA TRP A 456 -2.31 32.58 19.78
C TRP A 456 -2.69 33.24 18.45
N GLN A 457 -3.68 34.12 18.46
CA GLN A 457 -4.05 34.97 17.33
C GLN A 457 -2.96 35.96 16.95
N SER A 458 -2.01 36.27 17.85
CA SER A 458 -0.89 37.16 17.52
C SER A 458 0.20 36.52 16.66
N TYR A 459 0.19 35.20 16.46
CA TYR A 459 1.16 34.53 15.58
C TYR A 459 0.72 34.63 14.11
N GLU A 460 1.59 35.21 13.26
CA GLU A 460 1.40 35.34 11.82
C GLU A 460 1.08 34.02 11.11
N GLU A 461 1.59 32.89 11.63
CA GLU A 461 1.37 31.54 11.08
C GLU A 461 -0.09 31.06 11.17
N MET A 462 -0.92 31.70 12.02
CA MET A 462 -2.35 31.43 12.15
C MET A 462 -3.24 32.49 11.46
N HIS A 463 -2.62 33.46 10.79
CA HIS A 463 -3.28 34.49 9.98
C HIS A 463 -2.57 34.66 8.63
N PRO A 464 -2.78 33.77 7.66
CA PRO A 464 -2.56 34.16 6.28
C PRO A 464 -3.71 35.12 5.93
N SER A 465 -3.41 36.42 5.81
CA SER A 465 -4.26 37.40 5.11
C SER A 465 -5.71 37.62 5.59
N GLY A 466 -5.88 38.19 6.80
CA GLY A 466 -6.83 39.31 6.95
C GLY A 466 -8.31 39.03 7.31
N CYS A 467 -8.73 37.81 7.64
CA CYS A 467 -10.12 37.56 8.08
C CYS A 467 -10.28 37.43 9.62
N PRO A 468 -11.27 38.08 10.26
CA PRO A 468 -11.50 38.03 11.70
C PRO A 468 -12.45 36.87 12.06
N HIS A 469 -12.06 35.63 11.82
CA HIS A 469 -12.84 34.48 12.31
C HIS A 469 -12.40 34.08 13.72
N LYS A 470 -13.34 34.19 14.66
CA LYS A 470 -13.13 33.78 16.07
C LYS A 470 -13.04 32.25 16.13
N PRO A 471 -12.13 31.69 16.95
CA PRO A 471 -12.09 30.26 17.19
C PRO A 471 -13.45 29.78 17.72
N ARG A 472 -13.97 28.70 17.13
CA ARG A 472 -15.21 28.05 17.60
C ARG A 472 -14.89 27.31 18.90
N MET A 473 -15.34 27.83 20.03
CA MET A 473 -15.27 27.11 21.30
C MET A 473 -16.33 26.00 21.33
N GLN A 474 -15.89 24.76 21.42
CA GLN A 474 -16.72 23.68 21.96
C GLN A 474 -16.34 23.52 23.44
N LYS A 475 -17.35 23.60 24.32
CA LYS A 475 -17.20 23.30 25.75
C LYS A 475 -17.80 21.92 26.01
N PRO A 476 -17.19 21.11 26.88
CA PRO A 476 -17.78 19.85 27.31
C PRO A 476 -19.02 20.10 28.19
#